data_AF-A0AAV2ZQ22-F1
#
_entry.id   AF-A0AAV2ZQ22-F1
#
_cell.length_a   1.000
_cell.length_b   1.000
_cell.length_c   1.000
_cell.angle_alpha   90.00
_cell.angle_beta   90.00
_cell.angle_gamma   90.00
#
_symmetry.space_group_name_H-M   'P 1'
#
loop_
_entity.id
_entity.type
_entity.pdbx_description
1 polymer ?
#
loop_
_entity_poly.entity_id
_entity_poly.type
_entity_poly.pdbx_seq_one_letter_code
_entity_poly.pdbx_strand_id
1 'polypeptide(L)'
;MPWRYRKTEVVVARDAKGRQALLAQMESPVPDCLRWSCRDVGGWIRRKGFPQYEACFTENGINGQKLIHVTCSTLPQIGVTDFQDMKIIANLVRDLLGVGEPAWSRSISLPRRDNMGLFLEQKSQTGANHDLLTYNQFILEQGL
;
A
#
# COMPACT_ATOMS: atom_id res chain seq x y z
N MET A 1 51.35 3.77 14.68
CA MET A 1 50.60 2.76 15.43
C MET A 1 49.22 2.63 14.79
N PRO A 2 48.88 1.48 14.16
CA PRO A 2 47.77 1.37 13.22
C PRO A 2 46.45 1.00 13.91
N TRP A 3 45.39 1.72 13.54
CA TRP A 3 44.02 1.48 13.97
C TRP A 3 43.53 0.12 13.43
N ARG A 4 43.24 -0.82 14.34
CA ARG A 4 42.62 -2.11 14.02
C ARG A 4 41.14 -1.88 13.74
N TYR A 5 40.78 -1.87 12.45
CA TYR A 5 39.41 -1.96 11.97
C TYR A 5 38.83 -3.30 12.42
N ARG A 6 37.92 -3.31 13.41
CA ARG A 6 37.08 -4.48 13.67
C ARG A 6 36.07 -4.57 12.53
N LYS A 7 36.26 -5.53 11.63
CA LYS A 7 35.17 -6.06 10.80
C LYS A 7 34.05 -6.48 11.76
N THR A 8 32.94 -5.75 11.78
CA THR A 8 31.65 -6.30 12.20
C THR A 8 31.29 -7.37 11.20
N GLU A 9 31.67 -8.60 11.49
CA GLU A 9 31.13 -9.77 10.82
C GLU A 9 29.62 -9.78 11.09
N VAL A 10 28.86 -9.45 10.06
CA VAL A 10 27.45 -9.83 9.98
C VAL A 10 27.47 -11.35 9.94
N VAL A 11 27.33 -11.97 11.11
CA VAL A 11 27.23 -13.42 11.24
C VAL A 11 25.97 -13.82 10.49
N VAL A 12 26.15 -14.27 9.25
CA VAL A 12 25.06 -14.77 8.41
C VAL A 12 24.51 -16.00 9.12
N ALA A 13 23.37 -15.84 9.78
CA ALA A 13 22.66 -16.92 10.43
C ALA A 13 22.40 -18.02 9.39
N ARG A 14 23.07 -19.17 9.56
CA ARG A 14 22.93 -20.37 8.71
C ARG A 14 21.69 -21.20 9.06
N ASP A 15 20.97 -20.83 10.11
CA ASP A 15 19.80 -21.59 10.58
C ASP A 15 18.51 -21.18 9.86
N ALA A 16 17.79 -22.17 9.33
CA ALA A 16 16.47 -22.00 8.69
C ALA A 16 15.47 -21.27 9.60
N LYS A 17 15.60 -21.46 10.92
CA LYS A 17 14.76 -20.83 11.95
C LYS A 17 15.05 -19.33 12.12
N GLY A 18 16.32 -18.92 11.96
CA GLY A 18 16.72 -17.51 11.98
C GLY A 18 16.30 -16.76 10.72
N ARG A 19 16.32 -17.43 9.56
CA ARG A 19 15.73 -16.92 8.31
C ARG A 19 14.22 -16.76 8.42
N GLN A 20 13.52 -17.72 9.04
CA GLN A 20 12.08 -17.64 9.26
C GLN A 20 11.67 -16.52 10.23
N ALA A 21 12.46 -16.29 11.28
CA ALA A 21 12.24 -15.18 12.21
C ALA A 21 12.50 -13.80 11.57
N LEU A 22 13.48 -13.69 10.66
CA LEU A 22 13.71 -12.47 9.87
C LEU A 22 12.62 -12.24 8.81
N LEU A 23 12.10 -13.31 8.18
CA LEU A 23 10.97 -13.22 7.24
C LEU A 23 9.65 -12.85 7.93
N ALA A 24 9.44 -13.32 9.17
CA ALA A 24 8.31 -12.91 10.01
C ALA A 24 8.40 -11.44 10.47
N GLN A 25 9.61 -10.88 10.55
CA GLN A 25 9.81 -9.44 10.78
C GLN A 25 9.70 -8.60 9.49
N MET A 26 9.68 -9.23 8.31
CA MET A 26 9.42 -8.61 6.99
C MET A 26 7.99 -8.83 6.48
N GLU A 27 7.08 -9.31 7.33
CA GLU A 27 5.66 -9.13 7.07
C GLU A 27 5.37 -7.64 7.18
N SER A 28 5.45 -6.91 6.05
CA SER A 28 4.79 -5.61 5.98
C SER A 28 3.31 -5.90 6.27
N PRO A 29 2.78 -5.42 7.41
CA PRO A 29 1.42 -5.74 7.77
C PRO A 29 0.54 -5.20 6.67
N VAL A 30 -0.26 -6.10 6.12
CA VAL A 30 -1.33 -5.74 5.19
C VAL A 30 -2.07 -4.57 5.84
N PRO A 31 -2.20 -3.41 5.16
CA PRO A 31 -2.85 -2.26 5.78
C PRO A 31 -4.25 -2.65 6.26
N ASP A 32 -4.56 -2.36 7.53
CA ASP A 32 -5.86 -2.68 8.13
C ASP A 32 -7.02 -2.04 7.35
N CYS A 33 -6.72 -0.97 6.61
CA CYS A 33 -7.67 -0.30 5.73
C CYS A 33 -8.25 -1.21 4.63
N LEU A 34 -7.59 -2.30 4.25
CA LEU A 34 -8.13 -3.22 3.23
C LEU A 34 -9.36 -3.99 3.72
N ARG A 35 -9.51 -4.15 5.04
CA ARG A 35 -10.67 -4.84 5.66
C ARG A 35 -11.85 -3.89 5.91
N TRP A 36 -11.70 -2.60 5.60
CA TRP A 36 -12.72 -1.59 5.86
C TRP A 36 -13.95 -1.79 4.98
N SER A 37 -15.12 -1.65 5.62
CA SER A 37 -16.39 -1.52 4.92
C SER A 37 -16.52 -0.12 4.29
N CYS A 38 -17.48 0.05 3.38
CA CYS A 38 -17.75 1.36 2.78
C CYS A 38 -18.07 2.43 3.84
N ARG A 39 -18.70 2.03 4.96
CA ARG A 39 -19.01 2.91 6.09
C ARG A 39 -17.75 3.35 6.83
N ASP A 40 -16.78 2.46 7.01
CA ASP A 40 -15.51 2.77 7.67
C ASP A 40 -14.69 3.75 6.81
N VAL A 41 -14.71 3.56 5.49
CA VAL A 41 -14.08 4.48 4.53
C VAL A 41 -14.73 5.86 4.59
N GLY A 42 -16.06 5.94 4.56
CA GLY A 42 -16.79 7.21 4.69
C GLY A 42 -16.48 7.92 6.01
N GLY A 43 -16.49 7.18 7.13
CA GLY A 43 -16.13 7.72 8.44
C GLY A 43 -14.67 8.17 8.53
N TRP A 44 -13.75 7.51 7.82
CA TRP A 44 -12.37 7.94 7.70
C TRP A 44 -12.24 9.26 6.94
N ILE A 45 -12.90 9.39 5.78
CA ILE A 45 -12.95 10.65 4.99
C ILE A 45 -13.50 11.81 5.83
N ARG A 46 -14.59 11.57 6.56
CA ARG A 46 -15.17 12.54 7.50
C ARG A 46 -14.15 13.00 8.56
N ARG A 47 -13.44 12.06 9.20
CA ARG A 47 -12.41 12.36 10.21
C ARG A 47 -11.20 13.11 9.65
N LYS A 48 -10.90 12.97 8.36
CA LYS A 48 -9.83 13.68 7.68
C LYS A 48 -10.19 15.13 7.31
N GLY A 49 -11.42 15.57 7.57
CA GLY A 49 -11.87 16.94 7.33
C GLY A 49 -12.74 17.10 6.09
N PHE A 50 -13.19 16.00 5.48
CA PHE A 50 -13.98 16.01 4.24
C PHE A 50 -15.38 15.41 4.42
N PRO A 51 -16.19 15.87 5.40
CA PRO A 51 -17.53 15.32 5.64
C PRO A 51 -18.44 15.39 4.41
N GLN A 52 -18.25 16.37 3.53
CA GLN A 52 -19.03 16.53 2.30
C GLN A 52 -18.88 15.38 1.31
N TYR A 53 -17.75 14.65 1.35
CA TYR A 53 -17.50 13.52 0.46
C TYR A 53 -17.84 12.17 1.10
N GLU A 54 -18.24 12.13 2.38
CA GLU A 54 -18.61 10.87 3.05
C GLU A 54 -19.67 10.08 2.25
N ALA A 55 -20.74 10.75 1.85
CA ALA A 55 -21.82 10.17 1.04
C ALA A 55 -21.30 9.64 -0.31
N CYS A 56 -20.43 10.41 -0.99
CA CYS A 56 -19.83 10.03 -2.27
C CYS A 56 -19.09 8.69 -2.17
N PHE A 57 -18.31 8.46 -1.11
CA PHE A 57 -17.59 7.20 -0.94
C PHE A 57 -18.52 6.04 -0.54
N THR A 58 -19.53 6.29 0.29
CA THR A 58 -20.47 5.24 0.73
C THR A 58 -21.44 4.81 -0.37
N GLU A 59 -22.01 5.76 -1.13
CA GLU A 59 -23.00 5.50 -2.18
C GLU A 59 -22.37 4.82 -3.40
N ASN A 60 -21.13 5.19 -3.74
CA ASN A 60 -20.37 4.50 -4.80
C ASN A 60 -19.76 3.15 -4.33
N GLY A 61 -20.01 2.75 -3.08
CA GLY A 61 -19.59 1.47 -2.55
C GLY A 61 -18.07 1.28 -2.56
N ILE A 62 -17.32 2.33 -2.21
CA ILE A 62 -15.86 2.29 -2.10
C ILE A 62 -15.48 1.63 -0.77
N ASN A 63 -15.06 0.38 -0.83
CA ASN A 63 -14.54 -0.38 0.31
C ASN A 63 -13.01 -0.24 0.43
N GLY A 64 -12.43 -0.81 1.48
CA GLY A 64 -11.00 -0.83 1.72
C GLY A 64 -10.15 -1.33 0.55
N GLN A 65 -10.61 -2.38 -0.12
CA GLN A 65 -9.93 -2.94 -1.29
C GLN A 65 -9.97 -2.01 -2.51
N LYS A 66 -11.10 -1.33 -2.72
CA LYS A 66 -11.27 -0.36 -3.81
C LYS A 66 -10.47 0.92 -3.60
N LEU A 67 -10.07 1.27 -2.37
CA LEU A 67 -9.20 2.42 -2.11
C LEU A 67 -7.85 2.33 -2.86
N ILE A 68 -7.37 1.12 -3.15
CA ILE A 68 -6.13 0.90 -3.91
C ILE A 68 -6.20 1.45 -5.35
N HIS A 69 -7.41 1.50 -5.91
CA HIS A 69 -7.67 2.01 -7.25
C HIS A 69 -8.02 3.50 -7.25
N VAL A 70 -8.24 4.11 -6.08
CA VAL A 70 -8.58 5.53 -5.97
C VAL A 70 -7.35 6.39 -6.28
N THR A 71 -7.39 7.05 -7.43
CA THR A 71 -6.39 8.00 -7.93
C THR A 71 -7.07 9.33 -8.26
N CYS A 72 -6.29 10.41 -8.47
CA CYS A 72 -6.85 11.70 -8.90
C CYS A 72 -7.74 11.62 -10.16
N SER A 73 -7.53 10.63 -11.03
CA SER A 73 -8.37 10.42 -12.22
C SER A 73 -9.72 9.76 -11.95
N THR A 74 -9.84 9.00 -10.85
CA THR A 74 -11.08 8.29 -10.47
C THR A 74 -11.93 9.10 -9.49
N LEU A 75 -11.32 10.02 -8.74
CA LEU A 75 -12.00 10.89 -7.76
C LEU A 75 -13.15 11.74 -8.37
N PRO A 76 -13.02 12.31 -9.58
CA PRO A 76 -14.14 12.98 -10.25
C PRO A 76 -15.35 12.06 -10.49
N GLN A 77 -15.11 10.78 -10.79
CA GLN A 77 -16.16 9.82 -11.12
C GLN A 77 -16.99 9.43 -9.89
N ILE A 78 -16.40 9.50 -8.69
CA ILE A 78 -17.12 9.25 -7.43
C ILE A 78 -17.80 10.51 -6.88
N GLY A 79 -17.60 11.69 -7.49
CA GLY A 79 -18.23 12.95 -7.07
C GLY A 79 -17.32 13.95 -6.35
N VAL A 80 -16.01 13.69 -6.26
CA VAL A 80 -15.04 14.69 -5.77
C VAL A 80 -14.60 15.54 -6.94
N THR A 81 -15.11 16.76 -7.07
CA THR A 81 -14.88 17.64 -8.22
C THR A 81 -13.85 18.74 -7.98
N ASP A 82 -13.55 19.07 -6.72
CA ASP A 82 -12.55 20.08 -6.38
C ASP A 82 -11.12 19.53 -6.52
N PHE A 83 -10.27 20.23 -7.28
CA PHE A 83 -8.92 19.78 -7.58
C PHE A 83 -7.99 19.78 -6.36
N GLN A 84 -8.14 20.73 -5.42
CA GLN A 84 -7.33 20.75 -4.21
C GLN A 84 -7.72 19.60 -3.30
N ASP A 85 -9.01 19.35 -3.15
CA ASP A 85 -9.52 18.23 -2.36
C ASP A 85 -9.07 16.89 -2.97
N MET A 86 -9.07 16.77 -4.31
CA MET A 86 -8.53 15.59 -5.00
C MET A 86 -7.07 15.32 -4.63
N LYS A 87 -6.22 16.35 -4.63
CA LYS A 87 -4.79 16.19 -4.30
C LYS A 87 -4.60 15.74 -2.86
N ILE A 88 -5.32 16.36 -1.93
CA ILE A 88 -5.23 16.05 -0.50
C ILE A 88 -5.73 14.63 -0.24
N ILE A 89 -6.90 14.27 -0.76
CA ILE A 89 -7.48 12.94 -0.60
C ILE A 89 -6.58 11.88 -1.22
N ALA A 90 -6.06 12.11 -2.43
CA ALA A 90 -5.14 11.16 -3.07
C ALA A 90 -3.85 10.97 -2.27
N ASN A 91 -3.32 12.02 -1.64
CA ASN A 91 -2.18 11.90 -0.74
C ASN A 91 -2.51 11.11 0.53
N LEU A 92 -3.66 11.41 1.16
CA LEU A 92 -4.13 10.69 2.35
C LEU A 92 -4.34 9.20 2.09
N VAL A 93 -4.86 8.83 0.92
CA VAL A 93 -5.02 7.43 0.51
C VAL A 93 -3.65 6.76 0.32
N ARG A 94 -2.69 7.46 -0.30
CA ARG A 94 -1.32 6.97 -0.47
C ARG A 94 -0.62 6.73 0.87
N ASP A 95 -0.73 7.68 1.79
CA ASP A 95 -0.20 7.58 3.14
C ASP A 95 -0.83 6.41 3.91
N LEU A 96 -2.15 6.21 3.75
CA LEU A 96 -2.89 5.12 4.39
C LEU A 96 -2.45 3.74 3.87
N LEU A 97 -2.16 3.63 2.58
CA LEU A 97 -1.75 2.38 1.94
C LEU A 97 -0.23 2.15 2.01
N GLY A 98 0.55 3.14 2.48
CA GLY A 98 2.01 3.06 2.52
C GLY A 98 2.67 3.00 1.14
N VAL A 99 2.01 3.53 0.10
CA VAL A 99 2.54 3.59 -1.27
C VAL A 99 3.10 4.98 -1.56
N GLY A 100 4.30 5.00 -2.15
CA GLY A 100 4.95 6.22 -2.57
C GLY A 100 4.29 6.87 -3.77
N GLU A 101 4.48 8.18 -3.90
CA GLU A 101 4.16 8.88 -5.16
C GLU A 101 5.19 8.48 -6.23
N PRO A 102 4.75 8.12 -7.45
CA PRO A 102 5.70 7.85 -8.51
C PRO A 102 6.48 9.12 -8.84
N ALA A 103 7.80 9.05 -8.73
CA ALA A 103 8.67 10.16 -9.08
C ALA A 103 8.55 10.48 -10.58
N TRP A 104 8.56 11.78 -10.92
CA TRP A 104 8.51 12.23 -12.32
C TRP A 104 9.71 11.73 -13.15
N SER A 105 10.84 11.46 -12.48
CA SER A 105 12.08 10.94 -13.08
C SER A 105 12.13 9.41 -13.15
N ARG A 106 11.02 8.71 -12.87
CA ARG A 106 10.97 7.24 -12.92
C ARG A 106 11.14 6.76 -14.36
N SER A 107 11.97 5.74 -14.55
CA SER A 107 12.15 5.11 -15.86
C SER A 107 10.86 4.46 -16.35
N ILE A 108 10.56 4.64 -17.64
CA ILE A 108 9.44 3.99 -18.32
C ILE A 108 9.56 2.46 -18.37
N SER A 109 10.77 1.93 -18.16
CA SER A 109 11.02 0.48 -18.11
C SER A 109 10.60 -0.15 -16.80
N LEU A 110 10.38 0.65 -15.75
CA LEU A 110 9.91 0.13 -14.47
C LEU A 110 8.38 -0.06 -14.50
N PRO A 111 7.84 -0.98 -13.68
CA PRO A 111 6.40 -1.14 -13.54
C PRO A 111 5.71 0.18 -13.15
N ARG A 112 4.41 0.30 -13.48
CA ARG A 112 3.63 1.53 -13.24
C ARG A 112 3.48 1.90 -11.75
N ARG A 113 3.62 0.95 -10.84
CA ARG A 113 3.58 1.16 -9.39
C ARG A 113 4.80 0.52 -8.71
N ASP A 114 5.03 0.89 -7.45
CA ASP A 114 6.02 0.25 -6.60
C ASP A 114 5.60 -1.17 -6.23
N ASN A 115 6.53 -1.99 -5.75
CA ASN A 115 6.27 -3.38 -5.37
C ASN A 115 5.10 -3.49 -4.37
N MET A 116 5.00 -2.55 -3.43
CA MET A 116 3.86 -2.47 -2.50
C MET A 116 2.55 -2.17 -3.25
N GLY A 117 2.54 -1.24 -4.19
CA GLY A 117 1.36 -0.91 -4.99
C GLY A 117 0.89 -2.08 -5.85
N LEU A 118 1.82 -2.81 -6.47
CA LEU A 118 1.51 -4.02 -7.26
C LEU A 118 0.97 -5.16 -6.37
N PHE A 119 1.56 -5.37 -5.20
CA PHE A 119 1.06 -6.33 -4.22
C PHE A 119 -0.37 -5.99 -3.78
N LEU A 120 -0.63 -4.72 -3.46
CA LEU A 120 -1.95 -4.25 -3.07
C LEU A 120 -2.96 -4.39 -4.21
N GLU A 121 -2.59 -4.09 -5.46
CA GLU A 121 -3.46 -4.32 -6.62
C GLU A 121 -3.90 -5.79 -6.73
N GLN A 122 -2.98 -6.73 -6.54
CA GLN A 122 -3.31 -8.15 -6.53
C GLN A 122 -4.21 -8.50 -5.34
N LYS A 123 -4.00 -7.88 -4.18
CA LYS A 123 -4.82 -8.07 -2.97
C LYS A 123 -6.20 -7.41 -3.03
N SER A 124 -6.41 -6.47 -3.96
CA SER A 124 -7.73 -5.84 -4.17
C SER A 124 -8.74 -6.78 -4.82
N GLN A 125 -8.28 -7.84 -5.47
CA GLN A 125 -9.14 -8.80 -6.16
C GLN A 125 -9.73 -9.79 -5.16
N THR A 126 -11.01 -10.12 -5.32
CA THR A 126 -11.68 -11.09 -4.45
C THR A 126 -11.36 -12.52 -4.90
N GLY A 127 -10.73 -13.31 -4.03
CA GLY A 127 -10.49 -14.73 -4.26
C GLY A 127 -9.53 -15.35 -3.24
N ALA A 128 -9.67 -16.66 -3.00
CA ALA A 128 -8.89 -17.38 -1.98
C ALA A 128 -7.36 -17.23 -2.18
N ASN A 129 -6.91 -17.21 -3.44
CA ASN A 129 -5.49 -17.04 -3.77
C ASN A 129 -4.98 -15.63 -3.43
N HIS A 130 -5.82 -14.61 -3.56
CA HIS A 130 -5.47 -13.21 -3.28
C HIS A 130 -5.46 -12.92 -1.77
N ASP A 131 -6.37 -13.57 -1.02
CA ASP A 131 -6.43 -13.45 0.44
C ASP A 131 -5.20 -14.08 1.12
N LEU A 132 -4.75 -15.22 0.61
CA LEU A 132 -3.56 -15.94 1.11
C LEU A 132 -2.23 -15.30 0.67
N LEU A 133 -2.26 -14.41 -0.31
CA LEU A 133 -1.05 -13.79 -0.84
C LEU A 133 -0.36 -12.93 0.24
N THR A 134 0.86 -13.32 0.55
CA THR A 134 1.76 -12.61 1.46
C THR A 134 2.77 -11.80 0.66
N TYR A 135 3.20 -10.65 1.19
CA TYR A 135 4.17 -9.78 0.51
C TYR A 135 5.47 -10.51 0.12
N ASN A 136 6.00 -11.35 1.01
CA ASN A 136 7.20 -12.15 0.72
C ASN A 136 7.01 -13.11 -0.46
N GLN A 137 5.84 -13.74 -0.57
CA GLN A 137 5.53 -14.63 -1.69
C GLN A 137 5.42 -13.84 -3.00
N PHE A 138 4.80 -12.66 -2.95
CA PHE A 138 4.72 -11.76 -4.09
C PHE A 138 6.10 -11.33 -4.61
N ILE A 139 7.02 -10.95 -3.71
CA ILE A 139 8.39 -10.55 -4.10
C ILE A 139 9.15 -11.72 -4.75
N LEU A 140 9.01 -12.93 -4.20
CA LEU A 140 9.61 -14.15 -4.77
C LEU A 140 9.07 -14.46 -6.18
N GLU A 141 7.76 -14.29 -6.40
CA GLU A 141 7.12 -14.55 -7.70
C GLU A 141 7.52 -13.51 -8.76
N GLN A 142 7.73 -12.25 -8.37
CA GLN A 142 8.16 -11.19 -9.28
C GLN A 142 9.67 -11.18 -9.57
N GLY A 143 10.46 -12.00 -8.86
CA GLY A 143 11.91 -12.08 -9.03
C GLY A 143 12.65 -10.79 -8.63
N LEU A 144 12.11 -10.04 -7.67
CA LEU A 144 12.62 -8.75 -7.18
C LEU A 144 13.39 -8.88 -5.86
#